data_AF-A0ABD0QWR3-F1
#
_entry.id   AF-A0ABD0QWR3-F1
#
_cell.length_a   1.000
_cell.length_b   1.000
_cell.length_c   1.000
_cell.angle_alpha   90.00
_cell.angle_beta   90.00
_cell.angle_gamma   90.00
#
_symmetry.space_group_name_H-M   'P 1'
#
loop_
_entity.id
_entity.type
_entity.pdbx_description
1 polymer ?
#
loop_
_entity_poly.entity_id
_entity_poly.type
_entity_poly.pdbx_seq_one_letter_code
_entity_poly.pdbx_strand_id
1 'polypeptide(L)' 'FEDCQATADWLLSQTAVRPLVGIVCGSGLGGLADALKDQVAFNYRDIPNFPQ' A
#
# COMPACT_ATOMS: atom_id res chain seq x y z
N PHE A 1 8.29 -14.79 5.40
CA PHE A 1 7.22 -15.14 4.44
C PHE A 1 5.85 -14.97 5.10
N GLU A 2 5.66 -15.52 6.30
CA GLU A 2 4.41 -15.38 7.08
C GLU A 2 4.00 -13.92 7.32
N ASP A 3 4.94 -13.06 7.77
CA ASP A 3 4.65 -11.63 8.00
C ASP A 3 4.14 -10.92 6.75
N CYS A 4 4.77 -11.16 5.59
CA CYS A 4 4.36 -10.58 4.32
C CYS A 4 2.95 -11.03 3.91
N GLN A 5 2.62 -12.31 4.13
CA GLN A 5 1.30 -12.86 3.84
C GLN A 5 0.23 -12.22 4.74
N ALA A 6 0.50 -12.12 6.04
CA ALA A 6 -0.41 -11.48 6.99
C ALA A 6 -0.66 -10.00 6.65
N THR A 7 0.38 -9.26 6.27
CA THR A 7 0.26 -7.87 5.82
C THR A 7 -0.54 -7.75 4.51
N ALA A 8 -0.32 -8.66 3.55
CA ALA A 8 -1.08 -8.69 2.31
C ALA A 8 -2.56 -9.00 2.54
N ASP A 9 -2.87 -9.99 3.38
CA ASP A 9 -4.25 -10.36 3.73
C ASP A 9 -4.96 -9.22 4.45
N TRP A 10 -4.23 -8.53 5.35
CA TRP A 10 -4.75 -7.32 6.00
C TRP A 10 -5.09 -6.26 4.96
N LEU A 11 -4.18 -5.90 4.05
CA LEU A 11 -4.45 -4.91 2.99
C LEU A 11 -5.63 -5.31 2.10
N LEU A 12 -5.71 -6.57 1.69
CA LEU A 12 -6.81 -7.09 0.85
C LEU A 12 -8.17 -7.07 1.54
N SER A 13 -8.20 -7.13 2.88
CA SER A 13 -9.43 -7.01 3.68
C SER A 13 -9.92 -5.56 3.81
N GLN A 14 -9.03 -4.57 3.68
CA GLN A 14 -9.36 -3.16 3.84
C GLN A 14 -9.85 -2.48 2.55
N THR A 15 -9.69 -3.11 1.39
CA THR A 15 -10.10 -2.53 0.10
C THR A 15 -10.60 -3.60 -0.87
N ALA A 16 -11.51 -3.21 -1.77
CA ALA A 16 -11.94 -4.05 -2.89
C ALA A 16 -10.95 -4.03 -4.07
N VAL A 17 -9.98 -3.10 -4.08
CA VAL A 17 -8.99 -2.97 -5.15
C VAL A 17 -8.05 -4.18 -5.17
N ARG A 18 -7.75 -4.70 -6.36
CA ARG A 18 -6.82 -5.81 -6.58
C ARG A 18 -5.73 -5.35 -7.57
N PRO A 19 -4.66 -4.70 -7.08
CA PRO A 19 -3.65 -4.11 -7.94
C PRO A 19 -2.86 -5.20 -8.68
N LEU A 20 -2.64 -4.98 -9.97
CA LEU A 20 -1.81 -5.86 -10.82
C LEU A 20 -0.36 -5.41 -10.88
N VAL A 21 -0.09 -4.16 -10.52
CA VAL A 21 1.21 -3.51 -10.61
C VAL A 21 1.51 -2.80 -9.29
N GLY A 22 2.73 -3.00 -8.78
CA GLY A 22 3.27 -2.24 -7.66
C GLY A 22 4.22 -1.15 -8.14
N ILE A 23 4.16 0.02 -7.51
CA ILE A 23 5.03 1.16 -7.80
C ILE A 23 5.67 1.61 -6.48
N VAL A 24 6.99 1.83 -6.49
CA VAL A 24 7.73 2.40 -5.36
C VAL A 24 8.22 3.79 -5.77
N CYS A 25 7.76 4.81 -5.07
CA CYS A 25 8.13 6.20 -5.33
C CYS A 25 9.38 6.59 -4.54
N GLY A 26 10.48 6.85 -5.23
CA GLY A 26 11.69 7.44 -4.65
C GLY A 26 11.55 8.95 -4.40
N SER A 27 12.66 9.58 -4.00
CA SER A 27 12.72 11.02 -3.75
C SER A 27 12.21 11.86 -4.92
N GLY A 28 11.28 12.77 -4.66
CA GLY A 28 10.69 13.67 -5.66
C GLY A 28 9.55 13.07 -6.49
N LEU A 29 9.18 11.79 -6.30
CA LEU A 29 8.12 11.11 -7.08
C LEU A 29 6.76 11.03 -6.37
N GLY A 30 6.56 11.76 -5.27
CA GLY A 30 5.32 11.71 -4.48
C GLY A 30 4.06 12.06 -5.27
N GLY A 31 4.17 13.02 -6.20
CA GLY A 31 3.03 13.47 -7.03
C GLY A 31 2.45 12.40 -7.95
N LEU A 32 3.14 11.27 -8.16
CA LEU A 32 2.58 10.14 -8.89
C LEU A 32 1.43 9.47 -8.12
N ALA A 33 1.54 9.39 -6.79
CA ALA A 33 0.46 8.86 -5.95
C ALA A 33 -0.76 9.79 -5.98
N ASP A 34 -0.54 11.11 -5.93
CA ASP A 34 -1.60 12.13 -5.96
C ASP A 34 -2.43 12.11 -7.27
N ALA A 35 -1.88 11.55 -8.35
CA ALA A 35 -2.56 11.42 -9.64
C ALA A 35 -3.54 10.22 -9.70
N LEU A 36 -3.55 9.34 -8.69
CA LEU A 36 -4.46 8.20 -8.63
C LEU A 36 -5.91 8.67 -8.44
N LYS A 37 -6.82 8.06 -9.19
CA LYS A 37 -8.27 8.24 -9.00
C LYS A 37 -8.78 7.21 -8.00
N ASP A 38 -9.79 7.59 -7.23
CA ASP A 38 -10.49 6.72 -6.28
C ASP A 38 -9.53 5.99 -5.31
N GLN A 39 -8.53 6.73 -4.83
CA GLN A 39 -7.45 6.17 -4.01
C GLN A 39 -7.94 5.69 -2.63
N VAL A 40 -7.40 4.56 -2.19
CA VAL A 40 -7.46 4.12 -0.79
C VAL A 40 -6.07 4.28 -0.20
N ALA A 41 -5.95 5.10 0.84
CA ALA A 41 -4.69 5.44 1.46
C ALA A 41 -4.56 4.80 2.86
N PHE A 42 -3.36 4.31 3.16
CA PHE A 42 -3.01 3.73 4.45
C PHE A 42 -1.73 4.41 4.94
N ASN A 43 -1.70 4.87 6.20
CA ASN A 43 -0.42 5.29 6.78
C ASN A 43 0.41 4.05 7.07
N TYR A 44 1.72 4.10 6.83
CA TYR A 44 2.61 2.96 7.10
C TYR A 44 2.56 2.48 8.55
N ARG A 45 2.37 3.39 9.50
CA ARG A 45 2.22 3.05 10.94
C ARG A 45 1.01 2.15 11.24
N ASP A 46 0.00 2.16 10.36
CA ASP A 46 -1.23 1.40 10.52
C ASP A 46 -1.12 0.01 9.85
N ILE A 47 -0.12 -0.20 9.00
CA ILE A 47 0.09 -1.45 8.26
C ILE A 47 0.89 -2.42 9.16
N PRO A 48 0.35 -3.61 9.48
CA PRO A 48 1.07 -4.61 10.26
C PRO A 48 2.41 -4.98 9.62
N ASN A 49 3.44 -5.20 10.45
CA ASN A 49 4.79 -5.60 10.03
C ASN A 49 5.51 -4.63 9.08
N PHE A 50 4.98 -3.43 8.87
CA PHE A 50 5.61 -2.40 8.05
C PHE A 50 6.60 -1.58 8.89
N PRO A 51 7.76 -1.19 8.33
CA PRO A 51 8.72 -0.32 9.03
C PRO A 51 8.12 1.03 9.42
N GLN A 52 8.61 1.59 10.53
CA GLN A 52 8.16 2.88 11.09
C GLN A 52 9.18 4.00 10.87
#